data_AF-A0A7V5HZA6-F1
#
_entry.id   AF-A0A7V5HZA6-F1
#
_cell.length_a   1.000
_cell.length_b   1.000
_cell.length_c   1.000
_cell.angle_alpha   90.00
_cell.angle_beta   90.00
_cell.angle_gamma   90.00
#
_symmetry.space_group_name_H-M   'P 1'
#
loop_
_entity.id
_entity.type
_entity.pdbx_description
1 polymer ?
#
loop_
_entity_poly.entity_id
_entity_poly.type
_entity_poly.pdbx_seq_one_letter_code
_entity_poly.pdbx_strand_id
1 'polypeptide(L)'
;MKVAKIKIKDFSDIPLLFGKKDENLRLIEKNLGVEFVLRDNSLKIKGEDESVDKAKKLVEDFIEQLQKGHSPEKRDIQLALKRIKEGKDYHLEDYLVDVVITTPRGKKIRPYTEGQKRYVEAIRKNDVVFAIGPAGTGKTYLAVAMA
;
A
#
# COMPACT_ATOMS: atom_id res chain seq x y z
N MET A 1 -10.03 -3.04 25.73
CA MET A 1 -8.90 -3.54 24.91
C MET A 1 -9.43 -4.67 24.03
N LYS A 2 -9.47 -4.45 22.71
CA LYS A 2 -10.04 -5.39 21.73
C LYS A 2 -8.94 -6.31 21.20
N VAL A 3 -9.33 -7.52 20.81
CA VAL A 3 -8.45 -8.47 20.14
C VAL A 3 -9.11 -8.94 18.86
N ALA A 4 -8.48 -8.68 17.71
CA ALA A 4 -8.88 -9.23 16.42
C ALA A 4 -7.92 -10.34 15.99
N LYS A 5 -8.40 -11.25 15.14
CA LYS A 5 -7.62 -12.37 14.60
C LYS A 5 -7.84 -12.45 13.09
N ILE A 6 -6.74 -12.43 12.33
CA ILE A 6 -6.72 -12.62 10.89
C ILE A 6 -6.07 -13.98 10.62
N LYS A 7 -6.72 -14.84 9.84
CA LYS A 7 -6.12 -16.09 9.36
C LYS A 7 -5.40 -15.81 8.06
N ILE A 8 -4.11 -16.15 8.00
CA ILE A 8 -3.32 -16.02 6.78
C ILE A 8 -3.37 -17.38 6.07
N LYS A 9 -3.90 -17.38 4.83
CA LYS A 9 -4.10 -18.61 4.05
C LYS A 9 -2.79 -19.08 3.40
N ASP A 10 -2.01 -18.16 2.86
CA ASP A 10 -0.74 -18.45 2.20
C ASP A 10 0.44 -17.92 3.03
N PHE A 11 1.35 -18.81 3.41
CA PHE A 11 2.53 -18.45 4.17
C PHE A 11 3.53 -17.60 3.40
N SER A 12 3.48 -17.62 2.07
CA SER A 12 4.32 -16.77 1.23
C SER A 12 3.94 -15.29 1.31
N ASP A 13 2.71 -14.97 1.74
CA ASP A 13 2.24 -13.60 1.96
C ASP A 13 2.87 -12.97 3.21
N ILE A 14 3.26 -13.78 4.20
CA ILE A 14 3.75 -13.33 5.50
C ILE A 14 5.01 -12.45 5.36
N PRO A 15 6.09 -12.89 4.70
CA PRO A 15 7.28 -12.06 4.52
C PRO A 15 7.04 -10.82 3.66
N LEU A 16 6.14 -10.92 2.67
CA LEU A 16 5.82 -9.83 1.75
C LEU A 16 5.07 -8.70 2.47
N LEU A 17 4.16 -9.06 3.37
CA LEU A 17 3.41 -8.11 4.17
C LEU A 17 4.24 -7.54 5.33
N PHE A 18 4.96 -8.40 6.06
CA PHE A 18 5.64 -7.99 7.31
C PHE A 18 6.98 -7.28 7.03
N GLY A 19 7.51 -7.43 5.82
CA GLY A 19 8.77 -6.84 5.43
C GLY A 19 9.97 -7.51 6.11
N LYS A 20 11.17 -6.98 5.87
CA LYS A 20 12.39 -7.56 6.47
C LYS A 20 12.37 -7.30 7.98
N LYS A 21 12.53 -8.36 8.78
CA LYS A 21 12.56 -8.29 10.25
C LYS A 21 11.33 -7.59 10.85
N ASP A 22 10.16 -7.83 10.27
CA ASP A 22 8.86 -7.28 10.72
C ASP A 22 8.78 -5.74 10.69
N GLU A 23 9.59 -5.08 9.86
CA GLU A 23 9.65 -3.61 9.81
C GLU A 23 8.30 -2.96 9.49
N ASN A 24 7.47 -3.63 8.69
CA ASN A 24 6.15 -3.11 8.29
C ASN A 24 5.14 -3.25 9.43
N LEU A 25 5.16 -4.36 10.16
CA LEU A 25 4.30 -4.54 11.34
C LEU A 25 4.64 -3.49 12.38
N ARG A 26 5.92 -3.34 12.74
CA ARG A 26 6.38 -2.32 13.71
C ARG A 26 5.98 -0.91 13.31
N LEU A 27 5.99 -0.62 12.01
CA LEU A 27 5.54 0.66 11.49
C LEU A 27 4.03 0.88 11.74
N ILE A 28 3.20 -0.14 11.49
CA ILE A 28 1.76 -0.09 11.73
C ILE A 28 1.47 0.02 13.24
N GLU A 29 2.13 -0.79 14.07
CA GLU A 29 2.02 -0.76 15.55
C GLU A 29 2.27 0.65 16.08
N LYS A 30 3.40 1.26 15.68
CA LYS A 30 3.77 2.62 16.11
C LYS A 30 2.78 3.68 15.66
N ASN A 31 2.15 3.53 14.49
CA ASN A 31 1.27 4.55 13.93
C ASN A 31 -0.17 4.45 14.43
N LEU A 32 -0.65 3.25 14.76
CA LEU A 32 -2.03 3.00 15.19
C LEU A 32 -2.15 2.67 16.68
N GLY A 33 -1.04 2.45 17.40
CA GLY A 33 -1.07 2.09 18.81
C GLY A 33 -1.60 0.67 19.05
N VAL A 34 -1.25 -0.27 18.17
CA VAL A 34 -1.66 -1.68 18.27
C VAL A 34 -0.44 -2.57 18.47
N GLU A 35 -0.67 -3.80 18.92
CA GLU A 35 0.32 -4.88 19.05
C GLU A 35 -0.08 -6.03 18.14
N PHE A 36 0.87 -6.52 17.32
CA PHE A 36 0.70 -7.71 16.50
C PHE A 36 1.38 -8.92 17.14
N VAL A 37 0.68 -10.05 17.16
CA VAL A 37 1.24 -11.33 17.59
C VAL A 37 0.95 -12.38 16.53
N LEU A 38 1.99 -12.87 15.87
CA LEU A 38 1.88 -13.98 14.93
C LEU A 38 1.98 -15.30 15.68
N ARG A 39 0.95 -16.15 15.59
CA ARG A 39 0.96 -17.50 16.17
C ARG A 39 0.05 -18.43 15.36
N ASP A 40 0.51 -19.64 15.06
CA ASP A 40 -0.29 -20.70 14.41
C ASP A 40 -1.02 -20.21 13.14
N ASN A 41 -0.28 -19.52 12.24
CA ASN A 41 -0.78 -18.94 10.97
C ASN A 41 -1.87 -17.89 11.15
N SER A 42 -1.94 -17.32 12.35
CA SER A 42 -2.89 -16.27 12.66
C SER A 42 -2.17 -15.05 13.19
N LEU A 43 -2.51 -13.91 12.61
CA LEU A 43 -2.09 -12.62 13.10
C LEU A 43 -3.14 -12.12 14.09
N LYS A 44 -2.77 -12.03 15.35
CA LYS A 44 -3.59 -11.38 16.38
C LYS A 44 -3.22 -9.92 16.45
N ILE A 45 -4.23 -9.06 16.56
CA ILE A 45 -4.09 -7.61 16.69
C ILE A 45 -4.73 -7.21 18.02
N LYS A 46 -4.01 -6.49 18.87
CA LYS A 46 -4.49 -6.02 20.16
C LYS A 46 -4.35 -4.50 20.28
N GLY A 47 -5.31 -3.85 20.94
CA GLY A 47 -5.25 -2.41 21.16
C GLY A 47 -6.61 -1.82 21.54
N GLU A 48 -6.76 -0.52 21.30
CA GLU A 48 -8.06 0.17 21.35
C GLU A 48 -8.97 -0.28 20.20
N ASP A 49 -10.29 -0.17 20.40
CA ASP A 49 -11.29 -0.73 19.49
C ASP A 49 -11.13 -0.19 18.06
N GLU A 50 -11.11 1.14 17.92
CA GLU A 50 -10.96 1.83 16.64
C GLU A 50 -9.61 1.56 15.98
N SER A 51 -8.53 1.52 16.76
CA SER A 51 -7.19 1.22 16.26
C SER A 51 -7.07 -0.21 15.74
N VAL A 52 -7.69 -1.17 16.43
CA VAL A 52 -7.71 -2.58 15.99
C VAL A 52 -8.49 -2.73 14.71
N ASP A 53 -9.62 -2.04 14.55
CA ASP A 53 -10.41 -2.11 13.32
C ASP A 53 -9.68 -1.48 12.12
N LYS A 54 -9.03 -0.32 12.32
CA LYS A 54 -8.18 0.32 11.31
C LYS A 54 -7.01 -0.58 10.90
N ALA A 55 -6.31 -1.17 11.88
CA ALA A 55 -5.19 -2.07 11.62
C ALA A 55 -5.63 -3.36 10.92
N LYS A 56 -6.78 -3.91 11.33
CA LYS A 56 -7.36 -5.11 10.72
C LYS A 56 -7.69 -4.87 9.25
N LYS A 57 -8.44 -3.81 8.96
CA LYS A 57 -8.81 -3.44 7.58
C LYS A 57 -7.58 -3.26 6.72
N LEU A 58 -6.58 -2.50 7.19
CA LEU A 58 -5.33 -2.28 6.47
C LEU A 58 -4.58 -3.58 6.13
N VAL A 59 -4.55 -4.54 7.05
CA VAL A 59 -3.89 -5.84 6.81
C VAL A 59 -4.68 -6.68 5.82
N GLU A 60 -6.00 -6.77 5.96
CA GLU A 60 -6.86 -7.50 5.02
C GLU A 60 -6.73 -6.95 3.60
N ASP A 61 -6.72 -5.63 3.48
CA ASP A 61 -6.51 -4.88 2.24
C ASP A 61 -5.19 -5.27 1.54
N PHE A 62 -4.07 -5.29 2.29
CA PHE A 62 -2.79 -5.69 1.71
C PHE A 62 -2.70 -7.18 1.37
N ILE A 63 -3.37 -8.05 2.12
CA ILE A 63 -3.47 -9.48 1.77
C ILE A 63 -4.22 -9.66 0.45
N GLU A 64 -5.30 -8.91 0.23
CA GLU A 64 -6.05 -8.94 -1.02
C GLU A 64 -5.19 -8.45 -2.20
N GLN A 65 -4.37 -7.41 -2.00
CA GLN A 65 -3.42 -6.93 -3.01
C GLN A 65 -2.38 -7.98 -3.37
N LEU A 66 -1.84 -8.69 -2.36
CA LEU A 66 -0.89 -9.78 -2.57
C LEU A 66 -1.49 -10.90 -3.42
N GLN A 67 -2.74 -11.29 -3.13
CA GLN A 67 -3.48 -12.29 -3.90
C GLN A 67 -3.74 -11.86 -5.36
N LYS A 68 -3.84 -10.56 -5.62
CA LYS A 68 -3.92 -9.98 -6.98
C LYS A 68 -2.53 -9.83 -7.65
N GLY A 69 -1.46 -10.32 -7.02
CA GLY A 69 -0.09 -10.26 -7.55
C GLY A 69 0.60 -8.92 -7.33
N HIS A 70 0.05 -8.04 -6.49
CA HIS A 70 0.68 -6.78 -6.09
C HIS A 70 1.40 -6.96 -4.76
N SER A 71 2.73 -6.88 -4.77
CA SER A 71 3.51 -6.86 -3.53
C SER A 71 3.53 -5.43 -2.96
N PRO A 72 2.99 -5.20 -1.75
CA PRO A 72 3.08 -3.90 -1.10
C PRO A 72 4.54 -3.56 -0.79
N GLU A 73 4.95 -2.34 -1.11
CA GLU A 73 6.22 -1.80 -0.65
C GLU A 73 6.02 -0.99 0.64
N LYS A 74 7.11 -0.78 1.39
CA LYS A 74 7.10 0.05 2.61
C LYS A 74 6.44 1.42 2.42
N ARG A 75 6.60 2.02 1.24
CA ARG A 75 5.99 3.31 0.89
C ARG A 75 4.47 3.23 0.80
N ASP A 76 3.91 2.12 0.33
CA ASP A 76 2.47 1.91 0.22
C ASP A 76 1.83 1.88 1.60
N ILE A 77 2.48 1.17 2.55
CA ILE A 77 2.07 1.12 3.96
C ILE A 77 2.14 2.51 4.60
N GLN A 78 3.22 3.26 4.37
CA GLN A 78 3.33 4.63 4.88
C GLN A 78 2.22 5.56 4.35
N LEU A 79 1.88 5.43 3.07
CA LEU A 79 0.81 6.23 2.46
C LEU A 79 -0.55 5.85 3.05
N ALA A 80 -0.81 4.55 3.21
CA ALA A 80 -2.03 4.05 3.81
C ALA A 80 -2.21 4.56 5.25
N LEU A 81 -1.18 4.43 6.08
CA LEU A 81 -1.17 4.94 7.45
C LEU A 81 -1.39 6.46 7.51
N LYS A 82 -0.79 7.22 6.57
CA LYS A 82 -1.01 8.67 6.49
C LYS A 82 -2.48 9.00 6.18
N ARG A 83 -3.11 8.30 5.23
CA ARG A 83 -4.52 8.52 4.87
C ARG A 83 -5.47 8.17 6.01
N ILE A 84 -5.24 7.05 6.69
CA ILE A 84 -5.99 6.64 7.88
C ILE A 84 -5.93 7.72 8.97
N LYS A 85 -4.75 8.34 9.18
CA LYS A 85 -4.59 9.45 10.14
C LYS A 85 -5.28 10.74 9.71
N GLU A 86 -5.36 11.01 8.41
CA GLU A 86 -6.07 12.17 7.85
C GLU A 86 -7.60 11.99 7.87
N GLY A 87 -8.13 10.85 8.37
CA GLY A 87 -9.56 10.57 8.40
C GLY A 87 -10.17 10.41 7.00
N LYS A 88 -9.33 10.24 5.98
CA LYS A 88 -9.76 9.98 4.61
C LYS A 88 -10.01 8.49 4.46
N ASP A 89 -11.09 8.15 3.76
CA ASP A 89 -11.35 6.76 3.43
C ASP A 89 -10.16 6.20 2.64
N TYR A 90 -9.68 5.06 3.11
CA TYR A 90 -8.71 4.24 2.40
C TYR A 90 -9.52 3.31 1.50
N HIS A 91 -9.57 3.64 0.22
CA HIS A 91 -10.13 2.77 -0.81
C HIS A 91 -9.02 1.92 -1.41
N LEU A 92 -9.23 0.61 -1.42
CA LEU A 92 -8.30 -0.34 -2.01
C LEU A 92 -8.11 -0.09 -3.51
N GLU A 93 -9.14 0.45 -4.17
CA GLU A 93 -9.12 0.82 -5.58
C GLU A 93 -8.15 1.97 -5.90
N ASP A 94 -7.78 2.80 -4.92
CA ASP A 94 -6.78 3.84 -5.12
C ASP A 94 -5.36 3.27 -5.32
N TYR A 95 -5.16 2.01 -4.92
CA TYR A 95 -3.90 1.27 -5.02
C TYR A 95 -3.92 0.20 -6.11
N LEU A 96 -5.11 -0.12 -6.65
CA LEU A 96 -5.30 -0.81 -7.93
C LEU A 96 -4.92 0.15 -9.06
N VAL A 97 -3.65 0.52 -9.05
CA VAL A 97 -3.08 1.39 -10.04
C VAL A 97 -2.55 0.49 -11.14
N ASP A 98 -3.10 0.65 -12.34
CA ASP A 98 -2.57 0.08 -13.57
C ASP A 98 -1.05 0.20 -13.56
N VAL A 99 -0.39 -0.96 -13.54
CA VAL A 99 1.05 -1.01 -13.74
C VAL A 99 1.33 -0.37 -15.09
N VAL A 100 2.03 0.76 -15.08
CA VAL A 100 2.43 1.50 -16.28
C VAL A 100 3.36 0.62 -17.11
N ILE A 101 4.37 0.05 -16.47
CA ILE A 101 5.30 -0.90 -17.08
C ILE A 101 5.92 -1.77 -15.99
N THR A 102 6.25 -3.01 -16.33
CA THR A 102 7.13 -3.85 -15.53
C THR A 102 8.52 -3.82 -16.15
N THR A 103 9.51 -3.32 -15.42
CA THR A 103 10.90 -3.28 -15.89
C THR A 103 11.44 -4.69 -16.16
N PRO A 104 12.52 -4.85 -16.97
CA PRO A 104 13.14 -6.16 -17.21
C PRO A 104 13.60 -6.90 -15.94
N ARG A 105 13.81 -6.17 -14.83
CA ARG A 105 14.16 -6.73 -13.52
C ARG A 105 12.93 -7.02 -12.63
N GLY A 106 11.72 -6.99 -13.19
CA GLY A 106 10.47 -7.29 -12.49
C GLY A 106 9.90 -6.15 -11.64
N LYS A 107 10.58 -5.00 -11.54
CA LYS A 107 10.04 -3.84 -10.79
C LYS A 107 8.84 -3.25 -11.53
N LYS A 108 7.71 -3.15 -10.85
CA LYS A 108 6.48 -2.52 -11.36
C LYS A 108 6.56 -1.00 -11.19
N ILE A 109 6.40 -0.25 -12.28
CA ILE A 109 6.27 1.21 -12.26
C ILE A 109 4.78 1.54 -12.26
N ARG A 110 4.34 2.35 -11.30
CA ARG A 110 2.95 2.79 -11.14
C ARG A 110 2.90 4.18 -10.51
N PRO A 111 1.84 4.98 -10.76
CA PRO A 111 1.61 6.18 -9.98
C PRO A 111 1.27 5.85 -8.51
N TYR A 112 1.79 6.67 -7.59
CA TYR A 112 1.66 6.52 -6.14
C TYR A 112 0.81 7.61 -5.49
N THR A 113 0.52 8.70 -6.21
CA THR A 113 -0.30 9.80 -5.72
C THR A 113 -1.45 10.07 -6.67
N GLU A 114 -2.51 10.68 -6.18
CA GLU A 114 -3.65 11.08 -7.01
C GLU A 114 -3.21 12.00 -8.16
N GLY A 115 -2.29 12.93 -7.90
CA GLY A 115 -1.70 13.77 -8.94
C GLY A 115 -0.95 12.96 -10.01
N GLN A 116 -0.23 11.92 -9.61
CA GLN A 116 0.46 11.03 -10.56
C GLN A 116 -0.52 10.14 -11.34
N LYS A 117 -1.62 9.69 -10.71
CA LYS A 117 -2.69 8.93 -11.38
C LYS A 117 -3.34 9.78 -12.47
N ARG A 118 -3.78 11.00 -12.13
CA ARG A 118 -4.30 11.98 -13.08
C ARG A 118 -3.31 12.30 -14.20
N TYR A 119 -2.02 12.39 -13.88
CA TYR A 119 -0.99 12.61 -14.88
C TYR A 119 -0.86 11.45 -15.87
N VAL A 120 -0.83 10.20 -15.39
CA VAL A 120 -0.79 9.00 -16.24
C VAL A 120 -2.06 8.89 -17.09
N GLU A 121 -3.23 9.14 -16.52
CA GLU A 121 -4.49 9.16 -17.28
C GLU A 121 -4.53 10.26 -18.34
N ALA A 122 -3.97 11.44 -18.05
CA ALA A 122 -3.87 12.52 -19.01
C ALA A 122 -2.97 12.12 -20.19
N ILE A 123 -1.84 11.45 -19.95
CA ILE A 123 -0.94 10.95 -21.01
C ILE A 123 -1.69 9.96 -21.92
N ARG A 124 -2.52 9.08 -21.36
CA ARG A 124 -3.29 8.09 -22.16
C ARG A 124 -4.36 8.73 -23.05
N LYS A 125 -4.92 9.86 -22.63
CA LYS A 125 -6.10 10.47 -23.26
C LYS A 125 -5.78 11.64 -24.19
N ASN A 126 -4.56 12.18 -24.15
CA ASN A 126 -4.21 13.40 -24.87
C ASN A 126 -2.83 13.27 -25.53
N ASP A 127 -2.68 13.86 -26.72
CA ASP A 127 -1.41 13.88 -27.46
C ASP A 127 -0.33 14.74 -26.79
N VAL A 128 -0.74 15.78 -26.05
CA VAL A 128 0.16 16.71 -25.35
C VAL A 128 -0.34 16.96 -23.93
N VAL A 129 0.56 16.80 -22.94
CA VAL A 129 0.24 16.99 -21.51
C VAL A 129 1.28 17.90 -20.85
N PHE A 130 0.82 19.00 -20.25
CA PHE A 130 1.64 19.84 -19.38
C PHE A 130 1.45 19.44 -17.92
N ALA A 131 2.53 19.07 -17.25
CA ALA A 131 2.50 18.66 -15.85
C ALA A 131 3.34 19.61 -14.98
N ILE A 132 2.68 20.22 -13.98
CA ILE A 132 3.32 21.11 -13.01
C ILE A 132 3.34 20.42 -11.65
N GLY A 133 4.47 20.51 -10.95
CA GLY A 133 4.59 20.01 -9.59
C GLY A 133 6.01 20.09 -9.05
N PRO A 134 6.22 19.92 -7.74
CA PRO A 134 7.54 20.02 -7.11
C PRO A 134 8.59 19.10 -7.75
N ALA A 135 9.86 19.47 -7.60
CA ALA A 135 10.97 18.60 -8.02
C ALA A 135 10.90 17.23 -7.29
N GLY A 136 11.35 16.16 -7.96
CA GLY A 136 11.35 14.81 -7.37
C GLY A 136 10.00 14.09 -7.30
N THR A 137 8.92 14.66 -7.83
CA THR A 137 7.57 14.05 -7.82
C THR A 137 7.33 13.02 -8.94
N GLY A 138 8.37 12.61 -9.67
CA GLY A 138 8.28 11.52 -10.64
C GLY A 138 7.62 11.84 -11.98
N LYS A 139 7.39 13.12 -12.32
CA LYS A 139 6.80 13.57 -13.60
C LYS A 139 7.52 12.95 -14.80
N THR A 140 8.82 13.21 -14.94
CA THR A 140 9.63 12.67 -16.06
C THR A 140 9.70 11.14 -16.04
N TYR A 141 9.84 10.55 -14.86
CA TYR A 141 9.97 9.09 -14.72
C TYR A 141 8.70 8.36 -15.20
N LEU A 142 7.51 8.86 -14.83
CA LEU A 142 6.25 8.29 -15.26
C LEU A 142 5.99 8.54 -16.75
N ALA A 143 6.35 9.70 -17.29
CA ALA A 143 6.25 9.96 -18.73
C ALA A 143 7.10 8.98 -19.55
N VAL A 144 8.37 8.78 -19.17
CA VAL A 144 9.26 7.84 -19.86
C VAL A 144 8.77 6.41 -19.74
N ALA A 145 8.19 6.03 -18.60
CA ALA A 145 7.65 4.68 -18.40
C ALA A 145 6.37 4.41 -19.22
N MET A 146 5.66 5.46 -19.64
CA MET A 146 4.44 5.41 -20.46
C MET A 146 4.72 5.40 -21.97
N ALA A 147 5.97 5.61 -22.38
CA ALA A 147 6.41 5.73 -23.77
C ALA A 147 6.74 4.38 -24.42
#